data_AF-A0A920PIF8-F1
#
_entry.id   AF-A0A920PIF8-F1
#
_cell.length_a   1.000
_cell.length_b   1.000
_cell.length_c   1.000
_cell.angle_alpha   90.00
_cell.angle_beta   90.00
_cell.angle_gamma   90.00
#
_symmetry.space_group_name_H-M   'P 1'
#
loop_
_entity.id
_entity.type
_entity.pdbx_description
1 polymer ?
#
loop_
_entity_poly.entity_id
_entity_poly.type
_entity_poly.pdbx_seq_one_letter_code
_entity_poly.pdbx_strand_id
1 'polypeptide(L)'
;MDWNSACPRPEPRTFQEPAFSPDEIAGVVPVDYQKPYDVREVVARIVDGSDFVDFKPRYGLSTVCIHAEIFGHPCALIGNNGPIDPNGATKAAQFFQLCDQSDLPIIFLNNTTGYMVGTEYEHAGMIKHGSKMIQAVSNVKVPKISLYIGASFGAGNYGMCGYAYEPDFLFTWPNATTGVMGGEQAALTMEHVMINSAQRRGKEIDTAALEAQKSTIIEHFDRQSDAFYTSGRLLDHGMIDPRDTRNVLGFTLQTCWESRNRTLRPNSFGIARL
;
A
#
# COMPACT_ATOMS: atom_id res chain seq x y z
N MET A 1 22.93 -9.95 -28.74
CA MET A 1 21.47 -10.19 -28.69
C MET A 1 20.64 -8.96 -29.04
N ASP A 2 21.19 -7.89 -29.64
CA ASP A 2 20.48 -6.66 -30.09
C ASP A 2 19.19 -6.33 -29.32
N TRP A 3 19.25 -6.40 -27.99
CA TRP A 3 18.06 -6.47 -27.15
C TRP A 3 17.31 -5.14 -27.21
N ASN A 4 18.06 -4.04 -27.26
CA ASN A 4 17.51 -2.69 -27.22
C ASN A 4 16.86 -2.25 -28.53
N SER A 5 17.07 -2.94 -29.66
CA SER A 5 16.42 -2.57 -30.93
C SER A 5 14.94 -2.94 -30.99
N ALA A 6 14.50 -3.87 -30.13
CA ALA A 6 13.11 -4.34 -30.06
C ALA A 6 12.21 -3.54 -29.09
N CYS A 7 12.70 -2.42 -28.55
CA CYS A 7 11.95 -1.50 -27.72
C CYS A 7 12.09 -0.09 -28.29
N PRO A 8 11.00 0.69 -28.43
CA PRO A 8 11.12 2.10 -28.79
C PRO A 8 11.98 2.83 -27.73
N ARG A 9 12.72 3.85 -28.16
CA ARG A 9 13.38 4.74 -27.21
C ARG A 9 12.34 5.69 -26.64
N PRO A 10 12.25 5.85 -25.30
CA PRO A 10 11.36 6.85 -24.74
C PRO A 10 11.83 8.24 -25.19
N GLU A 11 10.89 9.14 -25.42
CA GLU A 11 11.23 10.54 -25.64
C GLU A 11 11.97 11.08 -24.41
N PRO A 12 13.05 11.86 -24.58
CA PRO A 12 13.74 12.48 -23.46
C PRO A 12 12.76 13.33 -22.65
N ARG A 13 12.68 13.07 -21.35
CA ARG A 13 11.81 13.81 -20.43
C ARG A 13 12.64 14.76 -19.62
N THR A 14 12.18 16.01 -19.51
CA THR A 14 12.70 16.97 -18.55
C THR A 14 11.97 16.80 -17.24
N PHE A 15 12.68 16.82 -16.12
CA PHE A 15 12.09 16.77 -14.79
C PHE A 15 12.74 17.80 -13.89
N GLN A 16 12.02 18.16 -12.82
CA GLN A 16 12.55 18.98 -11.74
C GLN A 16 12.79 18.09 -10.52
N GLU A 17 13.87 18.34 -9.79
CA GLU A 17 14.03 17.69 -8.48
C GLU A 17 12.93 18.15 -7.51
N PRO A 18 12.56 17.32 -6.51
CA PRO A 18 11.65 17.75 -5.47
C PRO A 18 12.20 18.98 -4.75
N ALA A 19 11.31 19.87 -4.31
CA ALA A 19 11.67 21.07 -3.55
C ALA A 19 12.22 20.75 -2.14
N PHE A 20 11.95 19.54 -1.63
CA PHE A 20 12.35 19.08 -0.31
C PHE A 20 13.30 17.89 -0.41
N SER A 21 14.27 17.81 0.50
CA SER A 21 15.26 16.73 0.47
C SER A 21 14.61 15.38 0.84
N PRO A 22 14.94 14.27 0.15
CA PRO A 22 14.51 12.93 0.58
C PRO A 22 15.04 12.55 1.97
N ASP A 23 16.15 13.13 2.43
CA ASP A 23 16.68 12.92 3.79
C ASP A 23 15.70 13.35 4.88
N GLU A 24 14.79 14.29 4.59
CA GLU A 24 13.79 14.76 5.54
C GLU A 24 12.68 13.74 5.82
N ILE A 25 12.51 12.70 4.99
CA ILE A 25 11.48 11.66 5.16
C ILE A 25 11.57 11.03 6.57
N ALA A 26 12.80 10.79 7.06
CA ALA A 26 13.03 10.20 8.38
C ALA A 26 12.55 11.10 9.55
N GLY A 27 12.45 12.41 9.34
CA GLY A 27 11.93 13.35 10.34
C GLY A 27 10.42 13.61 10.24
N VAL A 28 9.83 13.29 9.09
CA VAL A 28 8.41 13.53 8.78
C VAL A 28 7.55 12.33 9.14
N VAL A 29 8.04 11.12 8.87
CA VAL A 29 7.26 9.89 9.03
C VAL A 29 7.51 9.30 10.40
N PRO A 30 6.50 9.25 11.29
CA PRO A 30 6.65 8.62 12.59
C PRO A 30 6.94 7.13 12.45
N VAL A 31 7.89 6.63 13.25
CA VAL A 31 8.16 5.17 13.33
C VAL A 31 6.94 4.41 13.87
N ASP A 32 6.22 5.03 14.80
CA ASP A 32 4.98 4.52 15.34
C ASP A 32 3.81 4.83 14.40
N TYR A 33 3.28 3.79 13.73
CA TYR A 33 2.18 3.92 12.77
C TYR A 33 0.87 4.46 13.39
N GLN A 34 0.73 4.45 14.71
CA GLN A 34 -0.44 5.02 15.38
C GLN A 34 -0.41 6.54 15.41
N LYS A 35 0.76 7.16 15.21
CA LYS A 35 0.90 8.62 15.15
C LYS A 35 0.53 9.09 13.74
N PRO A 36 -0.54 9.90 13.59
CA PRO A 36 -0.95 10.37 12.28
C PRO A 36 0.06 11.37 11.72
N TYR A 37 0.23 11.35 10.40
CA TYR A 37 0.93 12.36 9.62
C TYR A 37 0.22 12.51 8.26
N ASP A 38 0.51 13.58 7.52
CA ASP A 38 -0.01 13.73 6.18
C ASP A 38 0.91 13.05 5.17
N VAL A 39 0.41 12.03 4.45
CA VAL A 39 1.15 11.33 3.40
C VAL A 39 1.64 12.26 2.29
N ARG A 40 1.01 13.43 2.12
CA ARG A 40 1.49 14.49 1.20
C ARG A 40 2.91 14.93 1.51
N GLU A 41 3.35 14.86 2.76
CA GLU A 41 4.74 15.16 3.11
C GLU A 41 5.72 14.15 2.52
N VAL A 42 5.32 12.88 2.39
CA VAL A 42 6.10 11.88 1.65
C VAL A 42 6.05 12.19 0.16
N VAL A 43 4.87 12.46 -0.39
CA VAL A 43 4.70 12.78 -1.82
C VAL A 43 5.56 13.96 -2.24
N ALA A 44 5.56 15.05 -1.47
CA ALA A 44 6.34 16.25 -1.73
C ALA A 44 7.87 15.98 -1.85
N ARG A 45 8.38 14.90 -1.26
CA ARG A 45 9.80 14.52 -1.28
C ARG A 45 10.16 13.52 -2.38
N ILE A 46 9.16 12.99 -3.10
CA ILE A 46 9.38 11.96 -4.12
C ILE A 46 8.91 12.36 -5.51
N VAL A 47 8.03 13.37 -5.65
CA VAL A 47 7.54 13.84 -6.96
C VAL A 47 8.30 15.06 -7.46
N ASP A 48 8.29 15.22 -8.78
CA ASP A 48 9.01 16.28 -9.48
C ASP A 48 8.54 17.67 -9.04
N GLY A 49 9.47 18.56 -8.73
CA GLY A 49 9.17 19.93 -8.27
C GLY A 49 8.34 20.02 -6.99
N SER A 50 8.11 18.89 -6.30
CA SER A 50 7.07 18.76 -5.25
C SER A 50 5.68 19.19 -5.73
N ASP A 51 5.43 19.14 -7.05
CA ASP A 51 4.17 19.55 -7.65
C ASP A 51 3.26 18.34 -7.83
N PHE A 52 2.03 18.48 -7.35
CA PHE A 52 1.05 17.42 -7.41
C PHE A 52 -0.37 17.95 -7.31
N VAL A 53 -1.31 17.23 -7.94
CA VAL A 53 -2.73 17.62 -8.00
C VAL A 53 -3.57 16.60 -7.24
N ASP A 54 -4.19 17.07 -6.16
CA ASP A 54 -5.14 16.30 -5.38
C ASP A 54 -6.41 15.97 -6.19
N PHE A 55 -6.72 14.69 -6.30
CA PHE A 55 -8.01 14.23 -6.80
C PHE A 55 -9.02 14.20 -5.65
N LYS A 56 -10.14 14.93 -5.80
CA LYS A 56 -11.21 15.00 -4.79
C LYS A 56 -10.67 15.23 -3.35
N PRO A 57 -9.96 16.35 -3.08
CA PRO A 57 -9.36 16.62 -1.78
C PRO A 57 -10.37 16.74 -0.63
N ARG A 58 -11.65 16.97 -0.93
CA ARG A 58 -12.73 17.18 0.06
C ARG A 58 -13.69 15.98 0.21
N TYR A 59 -13.33 14.80 -0.30
CA TYR A 59 -14.19 13.61 -0.27
C TYR A 59 -13.35 12.38 0.06
N GLY A 60 -13.69 11.66 1.14
CA GLY A 60 -12.86 10.54 1.64
C GLY A 60 -11.47 11.01 2.05
N LEU A 61 -11.38 11.96 2.99
CA LEU A 61 -10.16 12.72 3.32
C LEU A 61 -8.96 11.83 3.69
N SER A 62 -9.22 10.73 4.40
CA SER A 62 -8.19 9.78 4.83
C SER A 62 -7.59 8.97 3.68
N THR A 63 -8.26 8.90 2.53
CA THR A 63 -7.78 8.25 1.31
C THR A 63 -7.34 9.33 0.32
N VAL A 64 -6.03 9.57 0.29
CA VAL A 64 -5.41 10.60 -0.53
C VAL A 64 -5.14 10.02 -1.91
N CYS A 65 -5.57 10.71 -2.97
CA CYS A 65 -5.35 10.31 -4.36
C CYS A 65 -4.78 11.52 -5.11
N ILE A 66 -3.66 11.33 -5.80
CA ILE A 66 -2.83 12.42 -6.31
C ILE A 66 -2.35 12.06 -7.72
N HIS A 67 -2.35 13.02 -8.63
CA HIS A 67 -1.60 12.94 -9.88
C HIS A 67 -0.29 13.72 -9.75
N ALA A 68 0.81 13.18 -10.24
CA ALA A 68 2.12 13.82 -10.22
C ALA A 68 3.06 13.22 -11.27
N GLU A 69 4.30 13.69 -11.30
CA GLU A 69 5.37 13.13 -12.13
C GLU A 69 6.56 12.69 -11.26
N ILE A 70 7.25 11.62 -11.66
CA ILE A 70 8.50 11.16 -11.05
C ILE A 70 9.51 10.93 -12.17
N PHE A 71 10.60 11.71 -12.21
CA PHE A 71 11.56 11.74 -13.32
C PHE A 71 10.88 11.96 -14.69
N GLY A 72 9.84 12.78 -14.72
CA GLY A 72 8.99 13.08 -15.87
C GLY A 72 8.03 11.95 -16.24
N HIS A 73 7.99 10.84 -15.49
CA HIS A 73 6.98 9.81 -15.68
C HIS A 73 5.67 10.25 -15.03
N PRO A 74 4.59 10.49 -15.81
CA PRO A 74 3.29 10.76 -15.22
C PRO A 74 2.82 9.52 -14.46
N CYS A 75 2.34 9.72 -13.24
CA CYS A 75 1.86 8.67 -12.37
C CYS A 75 0.74 9.16 -11.45
N ALA A 76 0.01 8.18 -10.92
CA ALA A 76 -0.96 8.37 -9.87
C ALA A 76 -0.42 7.80 -8.57
N LEU A 77 -0.62 8.51 -7.46
CA LEU A 77 -0.31 8.05 -6.13
C LEU A 77 -1.60 7.92 -5.31
N ILE A 78 -1.73 6.85 -4.55
CA ILE A 78 -2.74 6.70 -3.50
C ILE A 78 -2.05 6.48 -2.16
N GLY A 79 -2.45 7.24 -1.15
CA GLY A 79 -1.89 7.17 0.20
C GLY A 79 -2.97 7.21 1.28
N ASN A 80 -2.57 6.87 2.50
CA ASN A 80 -3.48 6.78 3.66
C ASN A 80 -3.06 7.75 4.77
N ASN A 81 -3.97 8.64 5.16
CA ASN A 81 -3.86 9.48 6.37
C ASN A 81 -4.71 8.91 7.53
N GLY A 82 -5.22 7.70 7.38
CA GLY A 82 -6.11 7.03 8.32
C GLY A 82 -6.84 5.83 7.69
N PRO A 83 -7.78 5.21 8.41
CA PRO A 83 -8.57 4.09 7.88
C PRO A 83 -9.43 4.52 6.68
N ILE A 84 -9.77 3.55 5.84
CA ILE A 84 -10.54 3.77 4.61
C ILE A 84 -12.04 3.82 4.94
N ASP A 85 -12.69 4.95 4.70
CA ASP A 85 -14.14 5.14 4.86
C ASP A 85 -14.90 4.84 3.54
N PRO A 86 -16.25 4.77 3.55
CA PRO A 86 -17.03 4.49 2.34
C PRO A 86 -16.76 5.48 1.20
N ASN A 87 -16.54 6.75 1.53
CA ASN A 87 -16.22 7.79 0.55
C ASN A 87 -14.80 7.60 0.00
N GLY A 88 -13.81 7.29 0.85
CA GLY A 88 -12.44 6.99 0.47
C GLY A 88 -12.34 5.79 -0.45
N ALA A 89 -13.04 4.70 -0.13
CA ALA A 89 -13.12 3.51 -1.00
C ALA A 89 -13.76 3.83 -2.36
N THR A 90 -14.84 4.63 -2.37
CA THR A 90 -15.49 5.06 -3.63
C THR A 90 -14.59 5.98 -4.45
N LYS A 91 -13.88 6.89 -3.79
CA LYS A 91 -12.90 7.79 -4.41
C LYS A 91 -11.77 6.99 -5.06
N ALA A 92 -11.17 6.05 -4.32
CA ALA A 92 -10.09 5.21 -4.81
C ALA A 92 -10.54 4.36 -6.00
N ALA A 93 -11.71 3.73 -5.91
CA ALA A 93 -12.25 2.92 -7.02
C ALA A 93 -12.39 3.74 -8.31
N GLN A 94 -12.96 4.95 -8.23
CA GLN A 94 -13.05 5.84 -9.39
C GLN A 94 -11.67 6.28 -9.89
N PHE A 95 -10.78 6.63 -8.97
CA PHE A 95 -9.44 7.09 -9.29
C PHE A 95 -8.65 6.02 -10.07
N PHE A 96 -8.71 4.76 -9.64
CA PHE A 96 -8.08 3.63 -10.33
C PHE A 96 -8.64 3.45 -11.74
N GLN A 97 -9.95 3.58 -11.93
CA GLN A 97 -10.58 3.51 -13.26
C GLN A 97 -10.11 4.64 -14.19
N LEU A 98 -9.96 5.86 -13.66
CA LEU A 98 -9.45 7.00 -14.44
C LEU A 98 -7.97 6.82 -14.82
N CYS A 99 -7.17 6.24 -13.91
CA CYS A 99 -5.78 5.90 -14.19
C CYS A 99 -5.69 4.84 -15.28
N ASP A 100 -6.49 3.77 -15.18
CA ASP A 100 -6.55 2.71 -16.19
C ASP A 100 -7.00 3.25 -17.56
N GLN A 101 -8.01 4.13 -17.58
CA GLN A 101 -8.47 4.80 -18.81
C GLN A 101 -7.38 5.64 -19.47
N SER A 102 -6.48 6.23 -18.67
CA SER A 102 -5.45 7.17 -19.14
C SER A 102 -4.07 6.51 -19.30
N ASP A 103 -4.00 5.19 -19.16
CA ASP A 103 -2.75 4.40 -19.13
C ASP A 103 -1.70 4.95 -18.13
N LEU A 104 -2.18 5.37 -16.95
CA LEU A 104 -1.37 5.98 -15.90
C LEU A 104 -0.97 4.94 -14.84
N PRO A 105 0.33 4.72 -14.57
CA PRO A 105 0.77 3.83 -13.49
C PRO A 105 0.29 4.32 -12.13
N ILE A 106 -0.05 3.38 -11.25
CA ILE A 106 -0.56 3.65 -9.90
C ILE A 106 0.47 3.20 -8.85
N ILE A 107 0.81 4.11 -7.95
CA ILE A 107 1.74 3.93 -6.84
C ILE A 107 0.94 3.91 -5.53
N PHE A 108 1.03 2.83 -4.76
CA PHE A 108 0.26 2.60 -3.54
C PHE A 108 1.13 2.80 -2.30
N LEU A 109 0.96 3.92 -1.61
CA LEU A 109 1.64 4.27 -0.37
C LEU A 109 0.81 3.78 0.83
N ASN A 110 1.09 2.56 1.28
CA ASN A 110 0.31 1.89 2.31
C ASN A 110 0.66 2.42 3.71
N ASN A 111 -0.33 3.03 4.36
CA ASN A 111 -0.29 3.39 5.78
C ASN A 111 -1.71 3.29 6.39
N THR A 112 -2.34 2.12 6.27
CA THR A 112 -3.72 1.89 6.69
C THR A 112 -3.85 0.77 7.70
N THR A 113 -4.67 1.01 8.72
CA THR A 113 -5.09 0.00 9.69
C THR A 113 -6.33 -0.79 9.25
N GLY A 114 -6.86 -0.50 8.06
CA GLY A 114 -8.00 -1.19 7.47
C GLY A 114 -9.11 -0.23 7.03
N TYR A 115 -10.33 -0.76 7.03
CA TYR A 115 -11.55 0.01 6.74
C TYR A 115 -12.21 0.48 8.03
N MET A 116 -12.97 1.57 7.95
CA MET A 116 -13.80 2.05 9.06
C MET A 116 -14.86 1.01 9.43
N VAL A 117 -15.07 0.82 10.73
CA VAL A 117 -16.08 -0.09 11.30
C VAL A 117 -17.11 0.69 12.11
N GLY A 118 -18.32 0.15 12.22
CA GLY A 118 -19.41 0.76 12.98
C GLY A 118 -20.72 0.74 12.20
N THR A 119 -21.84 0.75 12.92
CA THR A 119 -23.20 0.62 12.33
C THR A 119 -23.48 1.66 11.25
N GLU A 120 -23.04 2.90 11.46
CA GLU A 120 -23.17 3.98 10.48
C GLU A 120 -22.43 3.67 9.17
N TYR A 121 -21.16 3.24 9.26
CA TYR A 121 -20.33 2.90 8.10
C TYR A 121 -20.85 1.66 7.36
N GLU A 122 -21.32 0.66 8.10
CA GLU A 122 -21.96 -0.52 7.51
C GLU A 122 -23.23 -0.17 6.75
N HIS A 123 -24.11 0.68 7.33
CA HIS A 123 -25.32 1.16 6.64
C HIS A 123 -25.00 2.07 5.45
N ALA A 124 -23.95 2.89 5.54
CA ALA A 124 -23.42 3.65 4.41
C ALA A 124 -22.82 2.74 3.32
N GLY A 125 -22.63 1.46 3.61
CA GLY A 125 -22.23 0.42 2.67
C GLY A 125 -20.73 0.22 2.59
N MET A 126 -20.02 0.25 3.73
CA MET A 126 -18.58 0.06 3.76
C MET A 126 -18.14 -1.17 2.96
N ILE A 127 -18.83 -2.31 3.13
CA ILE A 127 -18.56 -3.55 2.39
C ILE A 127 -18.65 -3.32 0.87
N LYS A 128 -19.79 -2.86 0.35
CA LYS A 128 -19.98 -2.69 -1.11
C LYS A 128 -19.05 -1.65 -1.72
N HIS A 129 -18.64 -0.64 -0.95
CA HIS A 129 -17.71 0.39 -1.42
C HIS A 129 -16.26 -0.10 -1.36
N GLY A 130 -15.86 -0.81 -0.31
CA GLY A 130 -14.58 -1.52 -0.25
C GLY A 130 -14.45 -2.58 -1.35
N SER A 131 -15.52 -3.33 -1.64
CA SER A 131 -15.53 -4.29 -2.75
C SER A 131 -15.29 -3.64 -4.11
N LYS A 132 -15.82 -2.42 -4.36
CA LYS A 132 -15.55 -1.69 -5.62
C LYS A 132 -14.09 -1.28 -5.72
N MET A 133 -13.47 -0.85 -4.62
CA MET A 133 -12.06 -0.52 -4.57
C MET A 133 -11.20 -1.76 -4.88
N ILE A 134 -11.51 -2.90 -4.25
CA ILE A 134 -10.84 -4.19 -4.48
C ILE A 134 -11.06 -4.66 -5.93
N GLN A 135 -12.28 -4.57 -6.45
CA GLN A 135 -12.55 -4.90 -7.85
C GLN A 135 -11.74 -4.02 -8.80
N ALA A 136 -11.61 -2.73 -8.53
CA ALA A 136 -10.82 -1.84 -9.36
C ALA A 136 -9.34 -2.24 -9.31
N VAL A 137 -8.73 -2.36 -8.13
CA VAL A 137 -7.29 -2.70 -8.01
C VAL A 137 -6.94 -4.07 -8.61
N SER A 138 -7.85 -5.04 -8.54
CA SER A 138 -7.67 -6.36 -9.16
C SER A 138 -7.74 -6.34 -10.69
N ASN A 139 -8.49 -5.39 -11.29
CA ASN A 139 -8.80 -5.42 -12.72
C ASN A 139 -8.07 -4.35 -13.54
N VAL A 140 -7.46 -3.33 -12.91
CA VAL A 140 -6.65 -2.35 -13.64
C VAL A 140 -5.45 -3.03 -14.29
N LYS A 141 -5.14 -2.62 -15.52
CA LYS A 141 -4.08 -3.17 -16.37
C LYS A 141 -2.86 -2.27 -16.45
N VAL A 142 -2.92 -1.07 -15.89
CA VAL A 142 -1.77 -0.17 -15.75
C VAL A 142 -0.75 -0.73 -14.76
N PRO A 143 0.52 -0.27 -14.80
CA PRO A 143 1.51 -0.69 -13.81
C PRO A 143 1.04 -0.38 -12.39
N LYS A 144 1.24 -1.31 -11.46
CA LYS A 144 0.94 -1.18 -10.04
C LYS A 144 2.24 -1.31 -9.25
N ILE A 145 2.61 -0.27 -8.50
CA ILE A 145 3.82 -0.29 -7.66
C ILE A 145 3.39 -0.01 -6.22
N SER A 146 3.67 -0.91 -5.29
CA SER A 146 3.25 -0.78 -3.90
C SER A 146 4.45 -0.53 -2.99
N LEU A 147 4.29 0.41 -2.06
CA LEU A 147 5.23 0.66 -0.98
C LEU A 147 4.51 0.57 0.36
N TYR A 148 5.00 -0.27 1.26
CA TYR A 148 4.60 -0.25 2.66
C TYR A 148 5.45 0.78 3.40
N ILE A 149 4.84 1.93 3.73
CA ILE A 149 5.53 3.08 4.37
C ILE A 149 5.15 3.24 5.86
N GLY A 150 4.27 2.37 6.35
CA GLY A 150 3.76 2.36 7.72
C GLY A 150 2.88 1.12 7.93
N ALA A 151 1.64 1.32 8.39
CA ALA A 151 0.71 0.23 8.60
C ALA A 151 0.18 -0.37 7.28
N SER A 152 0.09 -1.69 7.24
CA SER A 152 -0.59 -2.43 6.16
C SER A 152 -1.35 -3.61 6.76
N PHE A 153 -2.54 -3.34 7.29
CA PHE A 153 -3.34 -4.34 8.02
C PHE A 153 -4.61 -4.77 7.30
N GLY A 154 -4.91 -6.07 7.43
CA GLY A 154 -6.21 -6.67 7.12
C GLY A 154 -6.72 -6.33 5.73
N ALA A 155 -8.01 -6.00 5.62
CA ALA A 155 -8.61 -5.65 4.35
C ALA A 155 -8.03 -4.35 3.73
N GLY A 156 -7.39 -3.48 4.52
CA GLY A 156 -6.71 -2.30 4.01
C GLY A 156 -5.57 -2.66 3.06
N ASN A 157 -4.78 -3.69 3.40
CA ASN A 157 -3.76 -4.27 2.53
C ASN A 157 -4.35 -4.70 1.18
N TYR A 158 -5.57 -5.23 1.18
CA TYR A 158 -6.23 -5.71 -0.04
C TYR A 158 -6.62 -4.55 -0.96
N GLY A 159 -7.26 -3.52 -0.41
CA GLY A 159 -7.67 -2.34 -1.19
C GLY A 159 -6.48 -1.53 -1.73
N MET A 160 -5.33 -1.58 -1.05
CA MET A 160 -4.13 -0.80 -1.35
C MET A 160 -3.06 -1.61 -2.12
N CYS A 161 -3.49 -2.60 -2.91
CA CYS A 161 -2.62 -3.42 -3.76
C CYS A 161 -1.48 -4.14 -3.02
N GLY A 162 -1.80 -4.80 -1.90
CA GLY A 162 -0.86 -5.67 -1.21
C GLY A 162 -0.39 -6.86 -2.05
N TYR A 163 0.53 -7.65 -1.50
CA TYR A 163 1.23 -8.74 -2.20
C TYR A 163 0.32 -9.68 -3.04
N ALA A 164 -0.83 -10.08 -2.47
CA ALA A 164 -1.78 -10.98 -3.14
C ALA A 164 -2.50 -10.37 -4.36
N TYR A 165 -2.36 -9.07 -4.60
CA TYR A 165 -2.94 -8.33 -5.73
C TYR A 165 -1.91 -8.08 -6.84
N GLU A 166 -0.77 -8.79 -6.77
CA GLU A 166 0.23 -8.88 -7.83
C GLU A 166 0.64 -7.50 -8.40
N PRO A 167 1.13 -6.57 -7.55
CA PRO A 167 1.78 -5.39 -8.08
C PRO A 167 3.03 -5.79 -8.88
N ASP A 168 3.36 -5.02 -9.92
CA ASP A 168 4.59 -5.20 -10.70
C ASP A 168 5.82 -5.15 -9.78
N PHE A 169 5.79 -4.26 -8.78
CA PHE A 169 6.77 -4.18 -7.72
C PHE A 169 6.13 -3.91 -6.36
N LEU A 170 6.64 -4.55 -5.30
CA LEU A 170 6.26 -4.25 -3.92
C LEU A 170 7.52 -4.04 -3.08
N PHE A 171 7.68 -2.88 -2.46
CA PHE A 171 8.77 -2.63 -1.52
C PHE A 171 8.25 -2.29 -0.13
N THR A 172 9.10 -2.45 0.87
CA THR A 172 8.76 -2.13 2.26
C THR A 172 9.80 -1.19 2.87
N TRP A 173 9.36 -0.28 3.72
CA TRP A 173 10.25 0.53 4.55
C TRP A 173 10.56 -0.19 5.87
N PRO A 174 11.67 0.12 6.55
CA PRO A 174 12.04 -0.55 7.80
C PRO A 174 11.04 -0.35 8.95
N ASN A 175 10.29 0.74 8.95
CA ASN A 175 9.25 1.02 9.95
C ASN A 175 7.90 0.37 9.64
N ALA A 176 7.75 -0.26 8.47
CA ALA A 176 6.47 -0.81 8.05
C ALA A 176 6.05 -1.97 8.96
N THR A 177 4.75 -2.05 9.22
CA THR A 177 4.14 -3.13 10.00
C THR A 177 2.98 -3.72 9.21
N THR A 178 3.03 -5.03 8.95
CA THR A 178 2.07 -5.74 8.12
C THR A 178 1.49 -6.95 8.85
N GLY A 179 0.19 -7.17 8.72
CA GLY A 179 -0.45 -8.34 9.35
C GLY A 179 -1.95 -8.40 9.08
N VAL A 180 -2.60 -9.44 9.61
CA VAL A 180 -4.07 -9.55 9.50
C VAL A 180 -4.78 -8.45 10.29
N MET A 181 -4.23 -8.05 11.43
CA MET A 181 -4.61 -6.91 12.27
C MET A 181 -3.47 -6.62 13.26
N GLY A 182 -3.53 -5.50 13.99
CA GLY A 182 -2.59 -5.22 15.08
C GLY A 182 -2.77 -6.17 16.27
N GLY A 183 -1.67 -6.47 16.98
CA GLY A 183 -1.69 -7.42 18.11
C GLY A 183 -2.67 -7.03 19.22
N GLU A 184 -2.74 -5.75 19.57
CA GLU A 184 -3.71 -5.24 20.55
C GLU A 184 -5.16 -5.50 20.13
N GLN A 185 -5.49 -5.28 18.86
CA GLN A 185 -6.85 -5.49 18.33
C GLN A 185 -7.23 -6.97 18.35
N ALA A 186 -6.28 -7.86 18.00
CA ALA A 186 -6.48 -9.30 18.08
C ALA A 186 -6.74 -9.73 19.55
N ALA A 187 -5.94 -9.23 20.48
CA ALA A 187 -6.03 -9.58 21.87
C ALA A 187 -7.33 -9.09 22.52
N LEU A 188 -7.75 -7.85 22.24
CA LEU A 188 -9.04 -7.29 22.69
C LEU A 188 -10.23 -8.09 22.15
N THR A 189 -10.18 -8.49 20.87
CA THR A 189 -11.25 -9.31 20.27
C THR A 189 -11.37 -10.66 20.99
N MET A 190 -10.24 -11.32 21.23
CA MET A 190 -10.21 -12.61 21.93
C MET A 190 -10.69 -12.48 23.38
N GLU A 191 -10.27 -11.41 24.06
CA GLU A 191 -10.74 -11.05 25.40
C GLU A 191 -12.28 -10.97 25.45
N HIS A 192 -12.89 -10.17 24.56
CA HIS A 192 -14.34 -10.04 24.50
C HIS A 192 -15.06 -11.36 24.20
N VAL A 193 -14.53 -12.18 23.29
CA VAL A 193 -15.11 -13.50 22.97
C VAL A 193 -15.09 -14.41 24.20
N MET A 194 -14.00 -14.40 24.97
CA MET A 194 -13.85 -15.23 26.16
C MET A 194 -14.77 -14.80 27.29
N ILE A 195 -14.83 -13.50 27.59
CA ILE A 195 -15.73 -12.93 28.59
C ILE A 195 -17.18 -13.33 28.27
N ASN A 196 -17.62 -13.09 27.03
CA ASN A 196 -18.99 -13.42 26.59
C ASN A 196 -19.27 -14.93 26.66
N SER A 197 -18.29 -15.77 26.32
CA SER A 197 -18.41 -17.24 26.38
C SER A 197 -18.45 -17.77 27.81
N ALA A 198 -17.69 -17.18 28.73
CA ALA A 198 -17.71 -17.52 30.15
C ALA A 198 -19.06 -17.15 30.78
N GLN A 199 -19.55 -15.93 30.51
CA GLN A 199 -20.86 -15.45 30.95
C GLN A 199 -22.00 -16.36 30.47
N ARG A 200 -22.01 -16.72 29.17
CA ARG A 200 -23.02 -17.66 28.62
C ARG A 200 -22.99 -19.04 29.26
N ARG A 201 -21.85 -19.46 29.79
CA ARG A 201 -21.65 -20.76 30.46
C ARG A 201 -21.74 -20.68 31.98
N GLY A 202 -22.02 -19.50 32.55
CA GLY A 202 -22.06 -19.27 34.00
C GLY A 202 -20.72 -19.55 34.70
N LYS A 203 -19.59 -19.40 33.99
CA LYS A 203 -18.25 -19.60 34.56
C LYS A 203 -17.67 -18.27 35.03
N GLU A 204 -17.00 -18.29 36.17
CA GLU A 204 -16.20 -17.17 36.64
C GLU A 204 -14.99 -16.92 35.72
N ILE A 205 -14.59 -15.65 35.64
CA ILE A 205 -13.49 -15.20 34.78
C ILE A 205 -12.26 -15.02 35.66
N ASP A 206 -11.20 -15.76 35.33
CA ASP A 206 -9.87 -15.52 35.90
C ASP A 206 -9.21 -14.35 35.16
N THR A 207 -9.19 -13.19 35.80
CA THR A 207 -8.62 -11.96 35.24
C THR A 207 -7.11 -12.05 35.02
N ALA A 208 -6.39 -12.81 35.85
CA ALA A 208 -4.95 -12.97 35.71
C ALA A 208 -4.60 -13.85 34.50
N ALA A 209 -5.35 -14.94 34.31
CA ALA A 209 -5.21 -15.78 33.12
C ALA A 209 -5.55 -15.01 31.83
N LEU A 210 -6.58 -14.15 31.89
CA LEU A 210 -6.99 -13.32 30.75
C LEU A 210 -5.91 -12.32 30.33
N GLU A 211 -5.29 -11.63 31.28
CA GLU A 211 -4.22 -10.67 31.01
C GLU A 211 -2.94 -11.36 30.48
N ALA A 212 -2.58 -12.52 31.04
CA ALA A 212 -1.46 -13.32 30.54
C ALA A 212 -1.69 -13.78 29.09
N GLN A 213 -2.93 -14.18 28.78
CA GLN A 213 -3.30 -14.55 27.41
C GLN A 213 -3.26 -13.37 26.46
N LYS A 214 -3.76 -12.20 26.87
CA LYS A 214 -3.70 -10.97 26.09
C LYS A 214 -2.26 -10.62 25.71
N SER A 215 -1.35 -10.64 26.69
CA SER A 215 0.08 -10.42 26.47
C SER A 215 0.68 -11.42 25.48
N THR A 216 0.31 -12.70 25.60
CA THR A 216 0.77 -13.76 24.68
C THR A 216 0.28 -13.55 23.25
N ILE A 217 -0.96 -13.10 23.06
CA ILE A 217 -1.52 -12.81 21.74
C ILE A 217 -0.82 -11.61 21.09
N ILE A 218 -0.61 -10.53 21.85
CA ILE A 218 0.10 -9.34 21.37
C ILE A 218 1.49 -9.74 20.88
N GLU A 219 2.28 -10.42 21.72
CA GLU A 219 3.63 -10.88 21.35
C GLU A 219 3.62 -11.85 20.15
N HIS A 220 2.57 -12.67 20.01
CA HIS A 220 2.44 -13.57 18.86
C HIS A 220 2.26 -12.84 17.53
N PHE A 221 1.47 -11.78 17.53
CA PHE A 221 1.22 -10.97 16.34
C PHE A 221 2.40 -10.06 16.05
N ASP A 222 2.91 -9.35 17.06
CA ASP A 222 3.93 -8.31 16.87
C ASP A 222 5.22 -8.91 16.32
N ARG A 223 5.65 -10.10 16.80
CA ARG A 223 6.87 -10.79 16.32
C ARG A 223 6.85 -11.18 14.84
N GLN A 224 5.68 -11.15 14.20
CA GLN A 224 5.48 -11.57 12.81
C GLN A 224 5.16 -10.39 11.90
N SER A 225 5.07 -9.19 12.46
CA SER A 225 4.48 -8.03 11.78
C SER A 225 5.51 -7.05 11.23
N ASP A 226 6.75 -7.11 11.72
CA ASP A 226 7.79 -6.18 11.30
C ASP A 226 8.30 -6.44 9.87
N ALA A 227 8.90 -5.41 9.28
CA ALA A 227 9.43 -5.45 7.92
C ALA A 227 10.52 -6.51 7.71
N PHE A 228 11.35 -6.81 8.71
CA PHE A 228 12.39 -7.84 8.57
C PHE A 228 11.79 -9.24 8.53
N TYR A 229 10.78 -9.50 9.35
CA TYR A 229 10.06 -10.77 9.36
C TYR A 229 9.35 -11.05 8.04
N THR A 230 8.66 -10.03 7.51
CA THR A 230 7.85 -10.11 6.28
C THR A 230 8.71 -10.14 5.02
N SER A 231 9.73 -9.28 4.92
CA SER A 231 10.68 -9.28 3.80
C SER A 231 11.53 -10.55 3.77
N GLY A 232 11.94 -11.06 4.94
CA GLY A 232 12.62 -12.36 5.06
C GLY A 232 11.78 -13.57 4.59
N ARG A 233 10.49 -13.37 4.31
CA ARG A 233 9.54 -14.38 3.80
C ARG A 233 9.06 -14.10 2.38
N LEU A 234 9.66 -13.13 1.68
CA LEU A 234 9.27 -12.75 0.32
C LEU A 234 7.80 -12.28 0.25
N LEU A 235 7.32 -11.59 1.29
CA LEU A 235 6.01 -10.91 1.26
C LEU A 235 6.09 -9.48 0.68
N ASP A 236 7.29 -9.14 0.19
CA ASP A 236 7.66 -7.97 -0.60
C ASP A 236 8.86 -8.35 -1.49
N HIS A 237 9.20 -7.49 -2.45
CA HIS A 237 10.34 -7.66 -3.35
C HIS A 237 11.64 -7.03 -2.80
N GLY A 238 11.62 -6.55 -1.56
CA GLY A 238 12.78 -5.99 -0.88
C GLY A 238 12.44 -4.82 0.03
N MET A 239 13.18 -4.75 1.13
CA MET A 239 13.21 -3.57 1.98
C MET A 239 14.16 -2.51 1.39
N ILE A 240 13.72 -1.25 1.37
CA ILE A 240 14.50 -0.12 0.85
C ILE A 240 14.69 0.95 1.92
N ASP A 241 15.74 1.75 1.79
CA ASP A 241 15.85 2.99 2.56
C ASP A 241 14.73 3.95 2.13
N PRO A 242 13.98 4.57 3.07
CA PRO A 242 12.96 5.56 2.72
C PRO A 242 13.45 6.67 1.78
N ARG A 243 14.73 7.07 1.91
CA ARG A 243 15.37 8.11 1.08
C ARG A 243 15.54 7.70 -0.38
N ASP A 244 15.67 6.40 -0.64
CA ASP A 244 15.83 5.85 -2.00
C ASP A 244 14.50 5.69 -2.74
N THR A 245 13.36 5.95 -2.08
CA THR A 245 12.02 5.77 -2.63
C THR A 245 11.86 6.39 -4.01
N ARG A 246 12.27 7.65 -4.19
CA ARG A 246 12.17 8.34 -5.49
C ARG A 246 12.94 7.60 -6.58
N ASN A 247 14.20 7.24 -6.33
CA ASN A 247 15.05 6.53 -7.29
C ASN A 247 14.50 5.15 -7.64
N VAL A 248 14.01 4.41 -6.64
CA VAL A 248 13.38 3.09 -6.82
C VAL A 248 12.09 3.21 -7.65
N LEU A 249 11.26 4.22 -7.38
CA LEU A 249 10.05 4.49 -8.17
C LEU A 249 10.40 4.86 -9.61
N GLY A 250 11.40 5.73 -9.83
CA GLY A 250 11.90 6.05 -11.17
C GLY A 250 12.33 4.81 -11.96
N PHE A 251 13.16 3.97 -11.35
CA PHE A 251 13.64 2.73 -11.96
C PHE A 251 12.49 1.77 -12.29
N THR A 252 11.54 1.59 -11.37
CA THR A 252 10.41 0.65 -11.58
C THR A 252 9.41 1.17 -12.60
N LEU A 253 9.11 2.48 -12.61
CA LEU A 253 8.30 3.11 -13.64
C LEU A 253 8.92 2.94 -15.03
N GLN A 254 10.23 3.17 -15.16
CA GLN A 254 10.96 2.93 -16.41
C GLN A 254 10.93 1.45 -16.82
N THR A 255 11.14 0.55 -15.88
CA THR A 255 11.13 -0.91 -16.12
C THR A 255 9.75 -1.39 -16.59
N CYS A 256 8.67 -0.95 -15.93
CA CYS A 256 7.31 -1.26 -16.32
C CYS A 256 6.98 -0.72 -17.72
N TRP A 257 7.42 0.50 -18.03
CA TRP A 257 7.25 1.10 -19.35
C TRP A 257 8.00 0.28 -20.41
N GLU A 258 9.26 -0.05 -20.19
CA GLU A 258 10.07 -0.84 -21.14
C GLU A 258 9.44 -2.21 -21.39
N SER A 259 9.04 -2.91 -20.33
CA SER A 259 8.39 -4.23 -20.42
C SER A 259 7.15 -4.20 -21.31
N ARG A 260 6.30 -3.18 -21.17
CA ARG A 260 5.06 -3.02 -21.94
C ARG A 260 5.30 -2.61 -23.39
N ASN A 261 6.42 -1.95 -23.70
CA ASN A 261 6.72 -1.45 -25.04
C ASN A 261 7.68 -2.36 -25.82
N ARG A 262 8.15 -3.45 -25.22
CA ARG A 262 9.11 -4.37 -25.81
C ARG A 262 8.41 -5.44 -26.64
N THR A 263 8.86 -5.61 -27.90
CA THR A 263 8.44 -6.71 -28.75
C THR A 263 9.31 -7.94 -28.51
N LEU A 264 8.69 -9.05 -28.09
CA LEU A 264 9.37 -10.33 -27.89
C LEU A 264 9.24 -11.23 -29.13
N ARG A 265 10.21 -12.14 -29.33
CA ARG A 265 10.15 -13.19 -30.35
C ARG A 265 9.80 -14.52 -29.68
N PRO A 266 8.52 -14.94 -29.67
CA PRO A 266 8.11 -16.16 -28.99
C PRO A 266 8.65 -17.40 -29.72
N ASN A 267 8.84 -18.47 -28.97
CA ASN A 267 9.14 -19.81 -29.48
C ASN A 267 8.27 -20.81 -28.72
N SER A 268 7.66 -21.76 -29.44
CA SER A 268 6.73 -22.75 -28.88
C SER A 268 7.36 -23.73 -27.88
N PHE A 269 8.67 -23.99 -27.96
CA PHE A 269 9.34 -25.07 -27.22
C PHE A 269 10.51 -24.61 -26.34
N GLY A 270 10.84 -23.31 -26.39
CA GLY A 270 12.12 -22.81 -25.90
C GLY A 270 13.28 -23.20 -26.84
N ILE A 271 14.49 -22.75 -26.52
CA ILE A 271 15.68 -23.06 -27.31
C ILE A 271 16.19 -24.45 -26.94
N ALA A 272 16.16 -25.39 -27.88
CA ALA A 272 16.74 -26.72 -27.69
C ALA A 272 18.27 -26.63 -27.58
N ARG A 273 18.84 -27.17 -26.50
CA ARG A 273 20.28 -27.42 -26.39
C ARG A 273 20.58 -28.77 -27.01
N LEU A 274 21.34 -28.77 -28.10
CA LEU A 274 21.79 -29.98 -28.81
C LEU A 274 22.98 -30.64 -28.11
#